data_AF-A0A923N8S8-F1
#
_entry.id   AF-A0A923N8S8-F1
#
_cell.length_a   1.000
_cell.length_b   1.000
_cell.length_c   1.000
_cell.angle_alpha   90.00
_cell.angle_beta   90.00
_cell.angle_gamma   90.00
#
_symmetry.space_group_name_H-M   'P 1'
#
loop_
_entity.id
_entity.type
_entity.pdbx_description
1 polymer ?
#
loop_
_entity_poly.entity_id
_entity_poly.type
_entity_poly.pdbx_seq_one_letter_code
_entity_poly.pdbx_strand_id
1 'polypeptide(L)' 'MKLSKIYDPREMNSYQFVAATGFVMTLVAHIILMLIGKSIENFMALYACWTVFFILGAIANYNSKPGDHDHHHHH' A
#
# COMPACT_ATOMS: atom_id res chain seq x y z
N MET A 1 14.28 -9.96 -13.31
CA MET A 1 13.37 -9.18 -12.44
C MET A 1 13.12 -7.85 -13.13
N LYS A 2 11.94 -7.60 -13.71
CA LYS A 2 11.65 -6.31 -14.35
C LYS A 2 11.25 -5.31 -13.26
N LEU A 3 12.09 -4.29 -13.03
CA LEU A 3 11.85 -3.20 -12.08
C LEU A 3 10.55 -2.40 -12.37
N SER A 4 9.99 -2.55 -13.58
CA SER A 4 8.74 -1.91 -13.99
C SER A 4 7.53 -2.31 -13.14
N LYS A 5 7.54 -3.51 -12.53
CA LYS A 5 6.42 -3.98 -11.69
C LYS A 5 6.29 -3.25 -10.34
N ILE A 6 7.34 -2.54 -9.92
CA ILE A 6 7.36 -1.78 -8.67
C ILE A 6 6.89 -0.33 -8.89
N TYR A 7 6.93 0.16 -10.13
CA TYR A 7 6.72 1.57 -10.44
C TYR A 7 5.46 1.87 -11.26
N ASP A 8 4.73 0.84 -11.72
CA ASP A 8 3.43 1.07 -12.37
C ASP A 8 2.31 0.95 -11.33
N PRO A 9 1.76 2.07 -10.81
CA PRO A 9 0.64 2.03 -9.88
C PRO A 9 -0.61 1.37 -10.49
N ARG A 10 -0.66 1.16 -11.82
CA ARG A 10 -1.75 0.45 -12.50
C ARG A 10 -1.72 -1.07 -12.29
N GLU A 11 -0.61 -1.62 -11.81
CA GLU A 11 -0.47 -3.05 -11.48
C GLU A 11 -0.59 -3.33 -9.96
N MET A 12 -0.82 -2.30 -9.14
CA MET A 12 -1.01 -2.45 -7.71
C MET A 12 -2.43 -2.96 -7.42
N ASN A 13 -2.54 -4.00 -6.59
CA ASN A 13 -3.84 -4.42 -6.07
C ASN A 13 -4.39 -3.43 -5.02
N SER A 14 -5.67 -3.59 -4.67
CA SER A 14 -6.37 -2.71 -3.72
C SER A 14 -5.67 -2.60 -2.36
N TYR A 15 -5.08 -3.70 -1.85
CA TYR A 15 -4.35 -3.70 -0.58
C TYR A 15 -3.12 -2.79 -0.61
N GLN A 16 -2.32 -2.88 -1.67
CA GLN A 16 -1.14 -2.03 -1.84
C GLN A 16 -1.52 -0.56 -2.01
N PHE A 17 -2.60 -0.26 -2.74
CA PHE A 17 -3.07 1.11 -2.93
C PHE A 17 -3.53 1.76 -1.61
N VAL A 18 -4.32 1.02 -0.81
CA VAL A 18 -4.74 1.46 0.52
C VAL A 18 -3.54 1.68 1.43
N ALA A 19 -2.58 0.75 1.43
CA ALA A 19 -1.37 0.86 2.23
C ALA A 19 -0.52 2.09 1.85
N ALA A 20 -0.34 2.34 0.55
CA ALA A 20 0.38 3.52 0.06
C ALA A 20 -0.31 4.83 0.46
N THR A 21 -1.63 4.89 0.30
CA THR A 21 -2.43 6.06 0.70
C THR A 21 -2.32 6.31 2.21
N GLY A 22 -2.48 5.27 3.02
CA GLY A 22 -2.33 5.35 4.48
C GLY A 22 -0.94 5.81 4.92
N PHE A 23 0.11 5.34 4.23
CA PHE A 23 1.49 5.78 4.48
C PHE A 23 1.69 7.27 4.18
N VAL A 24 1.18 7.76 3.04
CA VAL A 24 1.23 9.18 2.67
C VAL A 24 0.50 10.03 3.69
N MET A 25 -0.72 9.63 4.10
CA MET A 25 -1.47 10.36 5.11
C MET A 25 -0.78 10.36 6.47
N THR A 26 -0.09 9.27 6.83
CA THR A 26 0.73 9.19 8.05
C THR A 26 1.91 10.16 7.99
N LEU A 27 2.60 10.29 6.85
CA LEU A 27 3.65 11.30 6.66
C LEU A 27 3.13 12.72 6.83
N VAL A 28 2.00 13.05 6.21
CA VAL A 28 1.37 14.37 6.34
C VAL A 28 1.03 14.67 7.80
N ALA A 29 0.42 13.71 8.50
CA ALA A 29 0.10 13.87 9.92
C ALA A 29 1.37 14.05 10.79
N HIS A 30 2.46 13.35 10.49
CA HIS A 30 3.74 13.50 11.21
C HIS A 30 4.32 14.90 11.03
N ILE A 31 4.26 15.44 9.81
CA ILE A 31 4.70 16.82 9.53
C ILE A 31 3.86 17.82 10.33
N ILE A 32 2.54 17.66 10.34
CA ILE A 32 1.65 18.53 11.12
C ILE A 32 1.97 18.46 12.62
N LEU A 33 2.18 17.25 13.15
CA LEU A 33 2.59 17.05 14.55
C LEU A 33 3.91 17.76 14.86
N MET A 34 4.89 17.66 13.96
CA MET A 34 6.17 18.38 14.09
C MET A 34 5.98 19.90 14.09
N LEU A 35 5.12 20.44 13.21
CA LEU A 35 4.84 21.87 13.15
C LEU A 35 4.12 22.41 14.40
N ILE A 36 3.30 21.59 15.05
CA ILE A 36 2.58 21.94 16.29
C ILE A 36 3.42 21.60 17.54
N GLY A 37 4.59 20.97 17.38
CA GLY A 37 5.47 20.59 18.49
C GLY A 37 4.91 19.46 19.36
N LYS A 38 4.05 18.60 18.81
CA LYS A 38 3.42 17.48 19.52
C LYS A 38 4.04 16.15 19.07
N SER A 39 4.35 15.28 20.02
CA SER A 39 4.73 13.90 19.74
C SER A 39 3.66 12.93 20.24
N ILE A 40 3.53 11.79 19.55
CA ILE A 40 2.72 10.65 20.01
C ILE A 40 3.64 9.45 20.05
N GLU A 41 3.76 8.83 21.23
CA GLU A 41 4.73 7.77 21.53
C GLU A 41 4.64 6.60 20.55
N ASN A 42 3.41 6.21 20.17
CA ASN A 42 3.15 5.08 19.27
C ASN A 42 2.91 5.50 17.81
N PHE A 43 3.25 6.73 17.41
CA PHE A 43 3.03 7.19 16.03
C PHE A 43 3.79 6.34 15.00
N MET A 44 4.96 5.84 15.39
CA MET A 44 5.78 4.96 14.55
C MET A 44 5.09 3.63 14.21
N ALA A 45 4.11 3.19 15.02
CA ALA A 45 3.33 1.99 14.75
C ALA A 45 2.47 2.13 13.48
N LEU A 46 2.04 3.34 13.10
CA LEU A 46 1.32 3.54 11.84
C LEU A 46 2.20 3.22 10.63
N TYR A 47 3.46 3.66 10.63
CA TYR A 47 4.39 3.33 9.54
C TYR A 47 4.63 1.83 9.44
N ALA A 48 4.84 1.17 10.58
CA ALA A 48 5.00 -0.28 10.62
C ALA A 48 3.74 -0.98 10.09
N CYS A 49 2.55 -0.57 10.53
CA CYS A 49 1.27 -1.11 10.08
C CYS A 49 1.10 -1.01 8.56
N TRP A 50 1.29 0.18 7.98
CA TRP A 50 1.16 0.37 6.53
C TRP A 50 2.22 -0.39 5.75
N THR A 51 3.45 -0.47 6.26
CA THR A 51 4.53 -1.25 5.62
C THR A 51 4.20 -2.73 5.60
N VAL A 52 3.76 -3.30 6.73
CA VAL A 52 3.35 -4.71 6.81
C VAL A 52 2.16 -4.97 5.88
N PHE A 53 1.17 -4.10 5.88
CA PHE A 53 -0.01 -4.24 5.02
C PHE A 53 0.35 -4.18 3.53
N PHE A 54 1.27 -3.30 3.15
CA PHE A 54 1.80 -3.22 1.79
C PHE A 54 2.53 -4.51 1.39
N ILE A 55 3.38 -5.05 2.27
CA ILE A 55 4.10 -6.30 2.03
C ILE A 55 3.13 -7.47 1.85
N LEU A 56 2.11 -7.58 2.69
CA LEU A 56 1.08 -8.61 2.55
C LEU A 56 0.31 -8.45 1.23
N GLY A 57 -0.05 -7.22 0.86
CA GLY A 57 -0.63 -6.91 -0.45
C GLY A 57 0.30 -7.26 -1.61
N ALA A 58 1.61 -7.09 -1.47
CA ALA A 58 2.63 -7.48 -2.45
C ALA A 58 2.71 -9.00 -2.63
N ILE A 59 2.73 -9.75 -1.52
CA ILE A 59 2.70 -11.22 -1.54
C ILE A 59 1.40 -11.71 -2.20
N ALA A 60 0.25 -11.15 -1.82
CA ALA A 60 -1.03 -11.49 -2.42
C ALA A 60 -1.05 -11.21 -3.93
N ASN A 61 -0.53 -10.05 -4.37
CA ASN A 61 -0.44 -9.71 -5.80
C ASN A 61 0.49 -10.67 -6.57
N TYR A 62 1.60 -11.08 -5.95
CA TYR A 62 2.55 -12.01 -6.55
C TYR A 62 1.96 -13.42 -6.71
N ASN A 63 1.18 -13.88 -5.74
CA ASN A 63 0.53 -15.19 -5.77
C ASN A 63 -0.75 -15.20 -6.62
N SER A 64 -1.28 -14.03 -6.99
CA SER A 64 -2.42 -13.92 -7.90
C SER A 64 -1.99 -14.36 -9.30
N LYS A 65 -2.46 -15.51 -9.77
CA LYS A 65 -2.22 -15.96 -11.15
C LYS A 65 -2.92 -15.00 -12.12
N PRO A 66 -2.28 -14.60 -13.23
CA PRO A 66 -2.86 -13.67 -14.21
C PRO A 66 -3.97 -14.30 -15.10
N GLY A 67 -4.57 -15.43 -14.69
CA GLY A 67 -5.44 -16.27 -15.53
C GLY A 67 -6.88 -16.43 -15.07
N ASP A 68 -7.24 -16.05 -13.84
CA ASP A 68 -8.60 -16.23 -13.31
C ASP A 68 -9.45 -14.95 -13.47
N HIS A 69 -9.17 -14.17 -14.51
CA HIS A 69 -10.21 -13.35 -15.12
C HIS A 69 -10.93 -14.24 -16.12
N ASP A 70 -11.70 -15.21 -15.60
CA ASP A 70 -12.74 -15.88 -16.37
C ASP A 70 -13.63 -14.78 -16.93
N HIS A 71 -13.41 -14.48 -18.20
CA HIS A 71 -14.28 -13.64 -18.98
C HIS A 71 -15.66 -14.25 -18.89
N HIS A 72 -16.55 -13.59 -18.16
CA HIS A 72 -17.98 -13.76 -18.36
C HIS A 72 -18.27 -13.47 -19.83
N HIS A 73 -18.28 -14.52 -20.65
CA HIS A 73 -18.87 -14.52 -21.97
C HIS A 73 -20.37 -14.27 -21.76
N HIS A 74 -20.77 -13.00 -21.74
CA HIS A 74 -22.15 -12.63 -21.95
C HIS A 74 -22.45 -12.88 -23.43
N HIS A 75 -23.22 -13.94 -23.67
CA HIS A 75 -23.94 -14.19 -24.91
C HIS A 75 -25.18 -13.29 -24.99
#